data_AF-A0A2A5H1Q3-F1
#
_entry.id   AF-A0A2A5H1Q3-F1
#
_cell.length_a   1.000
_cell.length_b   1.000
_cell.length_c   1.000
_cell.angle_alpha   90.00
_cell.angle_beta   90.00
_cell.angle_gamma   90.00
#
_symmetry.space_group_name_H-M   'P 1'
#
loop_
_entity.id
_entity.type
_entity.pdbx_description
1 polymer ?
#
loop_
_entity_poly.entity_id
_entity_poly.type
_entity_poly.pdbx_seq_one_letter_code
_entity_poly.pdbx_strand_id
1 'polypeptide(L)'
;MARQSISLTRPNDEWLKAQVQNEEYSSKSELVNDLIRQAREQQKEVDWIRAKLLRAEENLNTKGFVKKSSKEILAGFKKKARQNGDL
;
A
#
# COMPACT_ATOMS: atom_id res chain seq x y z
N MET A 1 16.74 -3.44 -21.10
CA MET A 1 16.96 -3.68 -19.66
C MET A 1 18.46 -3.79 -19.41
N ALA A 2 18.98 -3.20 -18.32
CA ALA A 2 20.36 -3.44 -17.91
C ALA A 2 20.45 -4.85 -17.30
N ARG A 3 21.40 -5.67 -17.76
CA ARG A 3 21.59 -7.03 -17.23
C ARG A 3 22.22 -6.94 -15.84
N GLN A 4 21.53 -7.47 -14.84
CA GLN A 4 22.10 -7.68 -13.51
C GLN A 4 22.23 -9.18 -13.26
N SER A 5 23.36 -9.59 -12.67
CA SER A 5 23.57 -10.97 -12.22
C SER A 5 23.27 -11.05 -10.73
N ILE A 6 22.34 -11.91 -10.34
CA ILE A 6 21.87 -12.05 -8.97
C ILE A 6 21.95 -13.53 -8.60
N SER A 7 22.55 -13.83 -7.44
CA SER A 7 22.58 -15.20 -6.91
C SER A 7 21.35 -15.43 -6.04
N LEU A 8 20.62 -16.49 -6.33
CA LEU A 8 19.46 -16.91 -5.55
C LEU A 8 19.79 -18.16 -4.74
N THR A 9 19.10 -18.33 -3.62
CA THR A 9 19.17 -19.58 -2.86
C THR A 9 18.60 -20.72 -3.70
N ARG A 10 19.08 -21.93 -3.45
CA ARG A 10 18.63 -23.15 -4.13
C ARG A 10 17.10 -23.32 -4.18
N PRO A 11 16.35 -23.20 -3.05
CA PRO A 11 14.89 -23.31 -3.09
C PRO A 11 14.22 -22.23 -3.95
N ASN A 12 14.76 -21.00 -3.96
CA ASN A 12 14.19 -19.93 -4.78
C ASN A 12 14.43 -20.15 -6.27
N ASP A 13 15.61 -20.66 -6.67
CA ASP A 13 15.88 -21.00 -8.07
C ASP A 13 15.00 -22.17 -8.55
N GLU A 14 14.80 -23.18 -7.71
CA GLU A 14 13.91 -24.32 -8.00
C GLU A 14 12.46 -23.85 -8.16
N TRP A 15 11.98 -22.97 -7.26
CA TRP A 15 10.64 -22.37 -7.37
C TRP A 15 10.48 -21.54 -8.64
N LEU A 16 11.45 -20.67 -8.98
CA LEU A 16 11.41 -19.88 -10.23
C LEU A 16 11.40 -20.77 -11.48
N LYS A 17 12.15 -21.89 -11.47
CA LYS A 17 12.14 -22.86 -12.58
C LYS A 17 10.76 -23.50 -12.73
N ALA A 18 10.11 -23.89 -11.64
CA ALA A 18 8.78 -24.49 -11.68
C ALA A 18 7.74 -23.53 -12.26
N GLN A 19 7.81 -22.24 -11.93
CA GLN A 19 6.89 -21.21 -12.48
C GLN A 19 7.07 -21.01 -13.99
N VAL A 20 8.31 -21.04 -14.49
CA VAL A 20 8.57 -20.97 -15.95
C VAL A 20 8.15 -22.28 -16.64
N GLN A 21 8.31 -23.44 -15.99
CA GLN A 21 7.88 -24.74 -16.52
C GLN A 21 6.36 -24.86 -16.65
N ASN A 22 5.60 -24.19 -15.78
CA ASN A 22 4.14 -24.14 -15.84
C ASN A 22 3.62 -23.19 -16.94
N GLU A 23 4.50 -22.61 -17.76
CA GLU A 23 4.18 -21.65 -18.83
C GLU A 23 3.49 -20.36 -18.34
N GLU A 24 3.44 -20.13 -17.02
CA GLU A 24 2.88 -18.90 -16.44
C GLU A 24 3.77 -17.67 -16.72
N TYR A 25 5.06 -17.90 -16.97
CA TYR A 25 6.05 -16.86 -17.28
C TYR A 25 7.01 -17.32 -18.37
N SER A 26 7.40 -16.40 -19.26
CA SER A 26 8.28 -16.68 -20.39
C SER A 26 9.75 -16.84 -19.97
N SER A 27 10.12 -16.27 -18.81
CA SER A 27 11.48 -16.34 -18.28
C SER A 27 11.54 -16.06 -16.79
N LYS A 28 12.62 -16.52 -16.13
CA LYS A 28 12.90 -16.18 -14.73
C LYS A 28 13.02 -14.67 -14.51
N SER A 29 13.56 -13.94 -15.48
CA SER A 29 13.74 -12.49 -15.39
C SER A 29 12.41 -11.73 -15.42
N GLU A 30 11.44 -12.21 -16.20
CA GLU A 30 10.09 -11.67 -16.21
C GLU A 30 9.42 -11.83 -14.84
N LEU A 31 9.44 -13.05 -14.28
CA LEU A 31 8.91 -13.33 -12.95
C LEU A 31 9.57 -12.47 -11.86
N VAL A 32 10.91 -12.33 -11.88
CA VAL A 32 11.61 -11.45 -10.93
C VAL A 32 11.19 -10.00 -11.06
N ASN A 33 11.02 -9.50 -12.28
CA ASN A 33 10.55 -8.12 -12.50
C ASN A 33 9.12 -7.92 -11.99
N ASP A 34 8.24 -8.90 -12.20
CA ASP A 34 6.88 -8.85 -11.69
C ASP A 34 6.82 -8.91 -10.17
N LEU A 35 7.66 -9.73 -9.52
CA LEU A 35 7.80 -9.72 -8.07
C LEU A 35 8.28 -8.37 -7.54
N ILE A 36 9.26 -7.75 -8.19
CA ILE A 36 9.73 -6.39 -7.84
C ILE A 36 8.59 -5.38 -7.99
N ARG A 37 7.79 -5.48 -9.05
CA ARG A 37 6.64 -4.60 -9.26
C ARG A 37 5.59 -4.76 -8.17
N GLN A 38 5.25 -6.00 -7.81
CA GLN A 38 4.30 -6.30 -6.72
C GLN A 38 4.80 -5.76 -5.38
N ALA A 39 6.07 -6.02 -5.03
CA ALA A 39 6.67 -5.52 -3.79
C ALA A 39 6.67 -3.99 -3.71
N ARG A 40 6.95 -3.30 -4.83
CA ARG A 40 6.88 -1.83 -4.88
C ARG A 40 5.47 -1.30 -4.66
N GLU A 41 4.45 -1.97 -5.19
CA GLU A 41 3.07 -1.54 -5.00
C GLU A 41 2.60 -1.76 -3.56
N GLN A 42 2.93 -2.90 -2.97
CA GLN A 42 2.69 -3.16 -1.55
C GLN A 42 3.39 -2.12 -0.66
N GLN A 43 4.64 -1.75 -0.98
CA GLN A 43 5.36 -0.72 -0.24
C GLN A 43 4.66 0.63 -0.29
N LYS A 44 4.11 1.03 -1.45
CA LYS A 44 3.34 2.29 -1.57
C LYS A 44 2.11 2.30 -0.67
N GLU A 45 1.40 1.17 -0.59
CA GLU A 45 0.22 1.05 0.27
C GLU A 45 0.62 1.20 1.74
N VAL A 46 1.68 0.50 2.16
CA VAL A 46 2.24 0.61 3.52
C VAL A 46 2.67 2.04 3.82
N ASP A 47 3.39 2.69 2.89
CA ASP A 47 3.86 4.06 3.05
C ASP A 47 2.69 5.05 3.14
N TRP A 48 1.61 4.83 2.38
CA TRP A 48 0.41 5.64 2.45
C TRP A 48 -0.31 5.51 3.80
N ILE A 49 -0.44 4.28 4.33
CA ILE A 49 -1.00 4.05 5.66
C ILE A 49 -0.11 4.72 6.71
N ARG A 50 1.20 4.51 6.65
CA ARG A 50 2.17 5.11 7.57
C ARG A 50 2.09 6.64 7.55
N ALA A 51 2.00 7.25 6.36
CA ALA A 51 1.85 8.70 6.23
C ALA A 51 0.55 9.22 6.86
N LYS A 52 -0.56 8.47 6.74
CA LYS A 52 -1.82 8.81 7.41
C LYS A 52 -1.71 8.71 8.93
N LEU A 53 -1.06 7.68 9.44
CA LEU A 53 -0.84 7.50 10.88
C LEU A 53 0.03 8.62 11.45
N LEU A 54 1.14 8.96 10.79
CA LEU A 54 2.00 10.08 11.21
C LEU A 54 1.22 11.41 11.26
N ARG A 55 0.40 11.70 10.23
CA ARG A 55 -0.47 12.88 10.26
C ARG A 55 -1.48 12.83 11.40
N ALA A 56 -2.02 11.65 11.72
CA ALA A 56 -2.96 11.51 12.83
C ALA A 56 -2.27 11.78 14.17
N GLU A 57 -1.06 11.24 14.38
CA GLU A 57 -0.23 11.48 15.57
C GLU A 57 0.18 12.95 15.71
N GLU A 58 0.58 13.60 14.62
CA GLU A 58 0.90 15.04 14.63
C GLU A 58 -0.33 15.90 14.96
N ASN A 59 -1.49 15.57 14.39
CA ASN A 59 -2.74 16.23 14.75
C ASN A 59 -3.12 15.99 16.21
N LEU A 60 -2.84 14.80 16.74
CA LEU A 60 -3.05 14.46 18.14
C LEU A 60 -2.18 15.32 19.06
N ASN A 61 -0.90 15.48 18.72
CA ASN A 61 0.05 16.28 19.49
C ASN A 61 -0.30 17.78 19.47
N THR A 62 -0.82 18.29 18.34
CA THR A 62 -1.12 19.72 18.18
C THR A 62 -2.53 20.12 18.64
N LYS A 63 -3.55 19.30 18.38
CA LYS A 63 -4.97 19.62 18.63
C LYS A 63 -5.58 18.80 19.77
N GLY A 64 -4.90 17.75 20.22
CA GLY A 64 -5.40 16.82 21.23
C GLY A 64 -6.41 15.82 20.69
N PHE A 65 -6.88 14.95 21.58
CA PHE A 65 -7.89 13.94 21.26
C PHE A 65 -9.25 14.57 20.95
N VAL A 66 -10.00 13.93 20.05
CA VAL A 66 -11.38 14.32 19.76
C VAL A 66 -12.25 14.08 20.99
N LYS A 67 -12.75 15.17 21.59
CA LYS A 67 -13.69 15.12 22.73
C LYS A 67 -15.16 15.00 22.32
N LYS A 68 -15.45 15.07 21.02
CA LYS A 68 -16.82 15.04 20.50
C LYS A 68 -17.35 13.61 20.43
N SER A 69 -18.61 13.44 20.80
CA SER A 69 -19.30 12.16 20.63
C SER A 69 -19.61 11.87 19.16
N SER A 70 -19.84 10.60 18.83
CA SER A 70 -20.19 10.17 17.46
C SER A 70 -21.42 10.91 16.90
N LYS A 71 -22.41 11.23 17.75
CA LYS A 71 -23.62 11.98 17.36
C LYS A 71 -23.32 13.42 16.95
N GLU A 72 -22.42 14.10 17.67
CA GLU A 72 -22.02 15.47 17.38
C GLU A 72 -21.17 15.58 16.11
N ILE A 73 -20.31 14.57 15.89
CA ILE A 73 -19.52 14.45 14.65
C ILE A 73 -20.46 14.30 13.45
N LEU A 74 -21.47 13.41 13.55
CA LEU A 74 -22.48 13.21 12.49
C LEU A 74 -23.30 14.49 12.23
N ALA A 75 -23.74 15.19 13.29
CA ALA A 75 -24.46 16.44 13.13
C ALA A 75 -23.62 17.51 12.41
N GLY A 76 -22.31 17.58 12.71
CA GLY A 76 -21.35 18.44 12.02
C GLY A 76 -21.22 18.11 10.53
N PHE A 77 -21.15 16.83 10.18
CA PHE A 77 -21.10 16.40 8.78
C PHE A 77 -22.38 16.74 8.02
N LYS A 78 -23.56 16.50 8.61
CA LYS A 78 -24.85 16.88 8.00
C LYS A 78 -24.97 18.38 7.77
N LYS A 79 -24.47 19.20 8.71
CA LYS A 79 -24.44 20.67 8.55
C LYS A 79 -23.51 21.10 7.40
N LYS A 80 -22.34 20.48 7.27
CA LYS A 80 -21.40 20.75 6.16
C LYS A 80 -21.96 20.32 4.80
N ALA A 81 -22.58 19.14 4.71
CA ALA A 81 -23.18 18.65 3.47
C ALA A 81 -24.31 19.57 2.97
N ARG A 82 -25.14 20.11 3.87
CA ARG A 82 -26.14 21.15 3.54
C ARG A 82 -25.52 22.46 3.07
N GLN A 83 -24.34 22.83 3.56
CA GLN A 83 -23.64 24.04 3.12
C GLN A 83 -22.99 23.89 1.74
N ASN A 84 -22.61 22.67 1.36
CA ASN A 84 -22.03 22.35 0.07
C ASN A 84 -23.07 22.10 -1.04
N GLY A 85 -24.36 22.04 -0.70
CA GLY A 85 -25.45 21.84 -1.66
C GLY A 85 -25.67 20.38 -2.08
N ASP A 86 -25.07 19.42 -1.38
CA ASP A 86 -25.21 17.98 -1.65
C ASP A 86 -26.49 17.37 -1.00
N LEU A 87 -27.33 18.21 -0.38
CA LEU A 87 -28.55 17.86 0.36
C LEU A 87 -29.66 18.88 0.15
#